data_AF-A0A0B1TDN6-F1
#
_entry.id   AF-A0A0B1TDN6-F1
#
_cell.length_a   1.000
_cell.length_b   1.000
_cell.length_c   1.000
_cell.angle_alpha   90.00
_cell.angle_beta   90.00
_cell.angle_gamma   90.00
#
_symmetry.space_group_name_H-M   'P 1'
#
loop_
_entity.id
_entity.type
_entity.pdbx_description
1 polymer ?
#
loop_
_entity_poly.entity_id
_entity_poly.type
_entity_poly.pdbx_seq_one_letter_code
_entity_poly.pdbx_strand_id
1 'polypeptide(L)'
;MLGSFVFFQKNRENRRLLPLYVQFHTVADARPAEAHLVDRLSENALGRFNLELKKNVTHDSFAESDSWRDEAGFIVADRNRFVYATYKTASLLPTLTPTVVIYEIVPMRLSTANFHDCGLLIQEGLTTALPIVKITKYNAKDLETLCDFDTSVCGFAREEAVEFVASNSTVFVAKGDGAIDGVIAGKGGRIFLLYAETMEIAHALIKHYILTSNLKQVSFFTREDVWECEPTSARRVHRRHTRTVPSSIKWNKVFALNMGFHIV
;
A
#
# COMPACT_ATOMS: atom_id res chain seq x y z
N MET A 1 -7.40 -27.97 30.48
CA MET A 1 -7.05 -27.20 29.27
C MET A 1 -7.25 -28.13 28.08
N LEU A 2 -8.47 -28.18 27.52
CA LEU A 2 -8.79 -29.07 26.39
C LEU A 2 -8.23 -28.44 25.12
N GLY A 3 -7.21 -29.06 24.53
CA GLY A 3 -6.67 -28.65 23.24
C GLY A 3 -7.76 -28.77 22.18
N SER A 4 -8.15 -27.64 21.59
CA SER A 4 -9.06 -27.64 20.45
C SER A 4 -8.30 -28.14 19.23
N PHE A 5 -8.55 -29.38 18.82
CA PHE A 5 -8.06 -29.90 17.54
C PHE A 5 -8.86 -29.24 16.42
N VAL A 6 -8.18 -28.51 15.54
CA VAL A 6 -8.78 -27.89 14.35
C VAL A 6 -8.51 -28.82 13.17
N PHE A 7 -9.56 -29.39 12.59
CA PHE A 7 -9.46 -30.20 11.38
C PHE A 7 -9.51 -29.29 10.15
N PHE A 8 -8.46 -29.33 9.33
CA PHE A 8 -8.41 -28.59 8.07
C PHE A 8 -8.75 -29.50 6.90
N GLN A 9 -9.66 -29.05 6.04
CA GLN A 9 -9.93 -29.72 4.78
C GLN A 9 -8.84 -29.36 3.76
N LYS A 10 -8.05 -30.34 3.30
CA LYS A 10 -6.99 -30.14 2.30
C LYS A 10 -7.51 -30.00 0.86
N ASN A 11 -8.60 -30.69 0.52
CA ASN A 11 -9.22 -30.66 -0.81
C ASN A 11 -10.71 -30.30 -0.67
N ARG A 12 -11.13 -29.22 -1.34
CA ARG A 12 -12.51 -28.74 -1.30
C ARG A 12 -13.42 -29.67 -2.08
N GLU A 13 -14.44 -30.21 -1.41
CA GLU A 13 -15.55 -30.87 -2.08
C GLU A 13 -16.46 -29.80 -2.71
N ASN A 14 -16.78 -29.95 -3.99
CA ASN A 14 -17.65 -29.00 -4.68
C ASN A 14 -19.11 -29.22 -4.25
N ARG A 15 -19.53 -28.53 -3.18
CA ARG A 15 -20.87 -28.69 -2.60
C ARG A 15 -22.01 -28.33 -3.55
N ARG A 16 -21.76 -27.58 -4.63
CA ARG A 16 -22.77 -27.32 -5.66
C ARG A 16 -23.22 -28.59 -6.39
N LEU A 17 -22.40 -29.64 -6.34
CA LEU A 17 -22.70 -30.95 -6.93
C LEU A 17 -23.44 -31.87 -5.95
N LEU A 18 -23.62 -31.48 -4.69
CA LEU A 18 -24.33 -32.28 -3.70
C LEU A 18 -25.85 -32.06 -3.81
N PRO A 19 -26.68 -33.00 -3.33
CA PRO A 19 -28.12 -32.79 -3.25
C PRO A 19 -28.48 -31.53 -2.44
N LEU A 20 -29.47 -30.77 -2.90
CA LEU A 20 -29.89 -29.47 -2.34
C LEU A 20 -30.05 -29.48 -0.81
N TYR A 21 -30.64 -30.52 -0.24
CA TYR A 21 -30.82 -30.63 1.22
C TYR A 21 -29.50 -30.77 1.99
N VAL A 22 -28.48 -31.38 1.39
CA VAL A 22 -27.14 -31.49 1.96
C VAL A 22 -26.45 -30.13 1.91
N GLN A 23 -26.63 -29.37 0.82
CA GLN A 23 -25.99 -28.06 0.65
C GLN A 23 -26.32 -27.06 1.78
N PHE A 24 -27.54 -27.10 2.31
CA PHE A 24 -28.02 -26.14 3.31
C PHE A 24 -27.98 -26.66 4.75
N HIS A 25 -28.05 -27.98 4.97
CA HIS A 25 -28.25 -28.54 6.32
C HIS A 25 -27.04 -29.28 6.89
N THR A 26 -25.98 -29.54 6.12
CA THR A 26 -24.74 -30.10 6.71
C THR A 26 -23.86 -28.99 7.26
N VAL A 27 -23.70 -28.99 8.59
CA VAL A 27 -22.59 -28.30 9.24
C VAL A 27 -21.32 -29.09 8.91
N ALA A 28 -20.40 -28.49 8.17
CA ALA A 28 -19.18 -29.19 7.79
C ALA A 28 -18.29 -29.44 9.03
N ASP A 29 -17.84 -30.69 9.22
CA ASP A 29 -16.90 -31.07 10.30
C ASP A 29 -15.54 -30.36 10.17
N ALA A 30 -15.20 -29.93 8.96
CA ALA A 30 -13.98 -29.19 8.65
C ALA A 30 -14.26 -28.08 7.62
N ARG A 31 -13.58 -26.95 7.77
CA ARG A 31 -13.56 -25.85 6.78
C ARG A 31 -12.16 -25.72 6.16
N PRO A 32 -12.03 -25.15 4.95
CA PRO A 32 -10.73 -24.73 4.43
C PRO A 32 -10.06 -23.77 5.42
N ALA A 33 -8.72 -23.82 5.49
CA ALA A 33 -7.96 -23.00 6.43
C ALA A 33 -8.26 -21.51 6.32
N GLU A 34 -8.45 -21.01 5.10
CA GLU A 34 -8.81 -19.61 4.83
C GLU A 34 -10.16 -19.21 5.43
N ALA A 35 -11.18 -20.06 5.29
CA ALA A 35 -12.50 -19.79 5.87
C ALA A 35 -12.45 -19.81 7.40
N HIS A 36 -11.66 -20.71 7.98
CA HIS A 36 -11.45 -20.73 9.43
C HIS A 36 -10.71 -19.49 9.95
N LEU A 37 -9.69 -19.05 9.22
CA LEU A 37 -8.92 -17.86 9.57
C LEU A 37 -9.78 -16.59 9.46
N VAL A 38 -10.59 -16.46 8.41
CA VAL A 38 -11.55 -15.35 8.27
C VAL A 38 -12.60 -15.36 9.38
N ASP A 39 -13.16 -16.53 9.73
CA ASP A 39 -14.15 -16.65 10.80
C ASP A 39 -13.55 -16.24 12.16
N ARG A 40 -12.34 -16.72 12.48
CA ARG A 40 -11.63 -16.33 13.72
C ARG A 40 -11.25 -14.86 13.76
N LEU A 41 -10.76 -14.30 12.65
CA LEU A 41 -10.45 -12.87 12.56
C LEU A 41 -11.72 -12.03 12.70
N SER A 42 -12.81 -12.43 12.06
CA SER A 42 -14.09 -11.73 12.14
C SER A 42 -14.69 -11.83 13.54
N GLU A 43 -14.64 -13.00 14.18
CA GLU A 43 -15.09 -13.21 15.55
C GLU A 43 -14.30 -12.34 16.53
N ASN A 44 -12.97 -12.26 16.39
CA ASN A 44 -12.12 -11.46 17.28
C ASN A 44 -12.26 -9.96 17.02
N ALA A 45 -12.41 -9.52 15.77
CA ALA A 45 -12.48 -8.10 15.42
C ALA A 45 -13.90 -7.52 15.59
N LEU A 46 -14.92 -8.28 15.18
CA LEU A 46 -16.31 -7.86 15.14
C LEU A 46 -17.05 -8.36 16.37
N GLY A 47 -16.83 -9.60 16.80
CA GLY A 47 -17.69 -10.31 17.78
C GLY A 47 -18.84 -11.06 17.10
N ARG A 48 -19.37 -12.11 17.74
CA ARG A 48 -20.41 -12.99 17.16
C ARG A 48 -21.75 -12.32 16.87
N PHE A 49 -22.11 -11.30 17.65
CA PHE A 49 -23.42 -10.65 17.60
C PHE A 49 -23.33 -9.18 17.17
N ASN A 50 -22.20 -8.77 16.59
CA ASN A 50 -21.99 -7.37 16.27
C ASN A 50 -22.63 -7.01 14.93
N LEU A 51 -23.78 -6.33 15.00
CA LEU A 51 -24.48 -5.76 13.85
C LEU A 51 -23.93 -4.37 13.45
N GLU A 52 -22.90 -3.84 14.12
CA GLU A 52 -22.30 -2.56 13.74
C GLU A 52 -21.66 -2.65 12.35
N LEU A 53 -22.26 -1.95 11.39
CA LEU A 53 -21.76 -1.86 10.01
C LEU A 53 -20.46 -1.05 9.89
N LYS A 54 -20.01 -0.42 10.98
CA LYS A 54 -18.80 0.42 11.02
C LYS A 54 -17.50 -0.37 11.05
N LYS A 55 -17.53 -1.60 11.58
CA LYS A 55 -16.32 -2.45 11.66
C LYS A 55 -16.24 -3.33 10.43
N ASN A 56 -15.08 -3.37 9.81
CA ASN A 56 -14.88 -4.09 8.57
C ASN A 56 -13.47 -4.70 8.55
N VAL A 57 -13.38 -5.95 8.08
CA VAL A 57 -12.11 -6.66 7.94
C VAL A 57 -11.76 -6.72 6.46
N THR A 58 -10.52 -6.35 6.15
CA THR A 58 -9.98 -6.42 4.80
C THR A 58 -8.99 -7.55 4.68
N HIS A 59 -9.15 -8.32 3.61
CA HIS A 59 -8.30 -9.45 3.30
C HIS A 59 -7.72 -9.29 1.90
N ASP A 60 -6.40 -9.42 1.81
CA ASP A 60 -5.64 -9.41 0.56
C ASP A 60 -5.14 -10.83 0.27
N SER A 61 -5.44 -11.32 -0.92
CA SER A 61 -5.12 -12.70 -1.34
C SER A 61 -4.59 -12.73 -2.76
N PHE A 62 -3.68 -13.65 -3.05
CA PHE A 62 -3.17 -13.83 -4.41
C PHE A 62 -3.92 -14.89 -5.22
N ALA A 63 -4.73 -15.71 -4.55
CA ALA A 63 -5.56 -16.72 -5.20
C ALA A 63 -7.00 -16.22 -5.24
N GLU A 64 -7.71 -16.51 -6.32
CA GLU A 64 -9.15 -16.34 -6.34
C GLU A 64 -9.79 -17.60 -5.76
N SER A 65 -10.50 -17.46 -4.64
CA SER A 65 -11.19 -18.57 -4.00
C SER A 65 -12.69 -18.31 -3.91
N ASP A 66 -13.45 -19.23 -4.49
CA ASP A 66 -14.91 -19.29 -4.37
C ASP A 66 -15.37 -19.66 -2.95
N SER A 67 -14.47 -20.00 -2.02
CA SER A 67 -14.84 -20.40 -0.66
C SER A 67 -15.36 -19.25 0.18
N TRP A 68 -14.99 -18.01 -0.17
CA TRP A 68 -15.33 -16.83 0.62
C TRP A 68 -16.81 -16.47 0.55
N ARG A 69 -17.42 -16.58 -0.64
CA ARG A 69 -18.84 -16.27 -0.83
C ARG A 69 -19.75 -17.26 -0.10
N ASP A 70 -19.39 -18.54 -0.14
CA ASP A 70 -20.27 -19.63 0.31
C ASP A 70 -20.05 -19.98 1.80
N GLU A 71 -18.86 -19.74 2.38
CA GLU A 71 -18.54 -20.15 3.77
C GLU A 71 -18.26 -19.01 4.77
N ALA A 72 -17.81 -17.84 4.30
CA ALA A 72 -17.46 -16.71 5.18
C ALA A 72 -18.53 -15.60 5.21
N GLY A 73 -19.68 -15.83 4.57
CA GLY A 73 -20.81 -14.89 4.53
C GLY A 73 -20.66 -13.80 3.46
N PHE A 74 -21.34 -12.66 3.67
CA PHE A 74 -21.28 -11.54 2.73
C PHE A 74 -19.87 -10.96 2.67
N ILE A 75 -19.17 -11.20 1.56
CA ILE A 75 -17.86 -10.60 1.29
C ILE A 75 -17.97 -9.80 0.00
N VAL A 76 -17.52 -8.55 0.06
CA VAL A 76 -17.58 -7.60 -1.04
C VAL A 76 -16.18 -7.46 -1.63
N ALA A 77 -16.08 -7.60 -2.96
CA ALA A 77 -14.84 -7.30 -3.67
C ALA A 77 -14.57 -5.79 -3.64
N ASP A 78 -13.30 -5.40 -3.51
CA ASP A 78 -12.90 -4.00 -3.68
C ASP A 78 -13.25 -3.52 -5.10
N ARG A 79 -13.52 -2.23 -5.23
CA ARG A 79 -13.77 -1.58 -6.52
C ARG A 79 -12.49 -1.50 -7.36
N ASN A 80 -11.35 -1.37 -6.70
CA ASN A 80 -10.06 -1.22 -7.36
C ASN A 80 -9.43 -2.58 -7.65
N ARG A 81 -8.70 -2.66 -8.77
CA ARG A 81 -7.86 -3.82 -9.10
C ARG A 81 -6.44 -3.55 -8.64
N PHE A 82 -5.87 -4.53 -7.96
CA PHE A 82 -4.54 -4.37 -7.39
C PHE A 82 -3.57 -5.46 -7.83
N VAL A 83 -2.30 -5.08 -7.84
CA VAL A 83 -1.17 -5.94 -8.13
C VAL A 83 -0.05 -5.70 -7.13
N TYR A 84 0.62 -6.77 -6.75
CA TYR A 84 1.94 -6.68 -6.14
C TYR A 84 2.97 -6.68 -7.28
N ALA A 85 3.53 -5.50 -7.53
CA ALA A 85 4.39 -5.25 -8.68
C ALA A 85 5.84 -5.06 -8.25
N THR A 86 6.76 -5.48 -9.10
CA THR A 86 8.21 -5.35 -8.92
C THR A 86 8.83 -4.69 -10.13
N TYR A 87 9.58 -3.61 -9.91
CA TYR A 87 10.17 -2.76 -10.94
C TYR A 87 11.68 -2.70 -10.80
N LYS A 88 12.39 -2.84 -11.92
CA LYS A 88 13.81 -2.50 -11.99
C LYS A 88 13.97 -0.98 -11.99
N THR A 89 14.87 -0.49 -11.16
CA THR A 89 15.16 0.96 -11.04
C THR A 89 15.53 1.59 -12.39
N ALA A 90 16.31 0.88 -13.22
CA ALA A 90 16.72 1.35 -14.53
C ALA A 90 15.55 1.57 -15.51
N SER A 91 14.45 0.84 -15.34
CA SER A 91 13.24 0.96 -16.18
C SER A 91 12.23 1.92 -15.59
N LEU A 92 12.16 2.03 -14.26
CA LEU A 92 11.20 2.89 -13.56
C LEU A 92 11.64 4.35 -13.54
N LEU A 93 12.90 4.65 -13.22
CA LEU A 93 13.35 6.04 -13.09
C LEU A 93 13.12 6.92 -14.34
N PRO A 94 13.30 6.42 -15.58
CA PRO A 94 13.04 7.21 -16.78
C PRO A 94 11.57 7.57 -17.01
N THR A 95 10.62 6.81 -16.45
CA THR A 95 9.19 7.07 -16.60
C THR A 95 8.64 8.02 -15.55
N LEU A 96 9.42 8.34 -14.51
CA LEU A 96 9.01 9.29 -13.48
C LEU A 96 9.10 10.71 -14.03
N THR A 97 8.09 11.53 -13.71
CA THR A 97 8.04 12.93 -14.14
C THR A 97 9.30 13.69 -13.68
N PRO A 98 9.82 14.61 -14.51
CA PRO A 98 10.97 15.42 -14.14
C PRO A 98 10.56 16.44 -13.07
N THR A 99 10.86 16.16 -11.80
CA THR A 99 10.62 17.10 -10.70
C THR A 99 11.87 17.91 -10.38
N VAL A 100 11.71 19.23 -10.21
CA VAL A 100 12.73 20.11 -9.62
C VAL A 100 12.69 19.92 -8.09
N VAL A 101 13.48 18.98 -7.57
CA VAL A 101 13.64 18.79 -6.12
C VAL A 101 14.87 19.56 -5.67
N ILE A 102 14.71 20.52 -4.76
CA ILE A 102 15.84 21.21 -4.12
C ILE A 102 16.39 20.29 -3.03
N TYR A 103 17.54 19.67 -3.29
CA TYR A 103 18.30 18.95 -2.27
C TYR A 103 19.01 19.97 -1.37
N GLU A 104 18.91 19.83 -0.04
CA GLU A 104 19.96 20.35 0.84
C GLU A 104 21.22 19.53 0.57
N ILE A 105 22.17 20.13 -0.16
CA ILE A 105 23.47 19.53 -0.41
C ILE A 105 24.16 19.37 0.95
N VAL A 106 24.23 18.15 1.46
CA VAL A 106 25.20 17.81 2.51
C VAL A 106 26.59 18.05 1.90
N PRO A 107 27.46 18.90 2.49
CA PRO A 107 28.75 19.20 1.88
C PRO A 107 29.64 17.95 1.91
N MET A 108 29.59 17.18 0.84
CA MET A 108 30.63 16.21 0.51
C MET A 108 31.85 17.03 0.09
N ARG A 109 32.93 16.98 0.87
CA ARG A 109 34.22 17.60 0.53
C ARG A 109 34.71 17.04 -0.81
N LEU A 110 34.48 17.77 -1.89
CA LEU A 110 35.08 17.50 -3.18
C LEU A 110 36.49 18.09 -3.18
N SER A 111 37.50 17.23 -3.29
CA SER A 111 38.86 17.63 -3.60
C SER A 111 38.87 18.28 -4.98
N THR A 112 39.48 19.46 -5.06
CA THR A 112 39.68 20.24 -6.28
C THR A 112 40.42 19.43 -7.35
N ALA A 113 39.68 18.99 -8.37
CA ALA A 113 40.25 18.55 -9.64
C ALA A 113 39.33 18.98 -10.79
N ASN A 114 39.72 20.09 -11.42
CA ASN A 114 39.53 20.48 -12.82
C ASN A 114 38.35 19.89 -13.59
N PHE A 115 37.28 20.67 -13.73
CA PHE A 115 36.33 20.56 -14.84
C PHE A 115 36.12 21.96 -15.44
N HIS A 116 37.05 22.37 -16.29
CA HIS A 116 36.69 23.21 -17.44
C HIS A 116 36.13 22.27 -18.51
N ASP A 117 35.12 22.72 -19.25
CA ASP A 117 34.34 21.99 -20.26
C ASP A 117 33.28 21.01 -19.75
N CYS A 118 32.11 21.56 -19.42
CA CYS A 118 30.81 21.01 -19.82
C CYS A 118 29.80 22.18 -19.82
N GLY A 119 29.56 22.77 -21.00
CA GLY A 119 28.53 23.78 -21.20
C GLY A 119 27.15 23.18 -20.92
N LEU A 120 26.50 23.63 -19.84
CA LEU A 120 25.09 23.38 -19.60
C LEU A 120 24.26 24.22 -20.58
N LEU A 121 23.63 23.56 -21.56
CA LEU A 121 22.51 24.16 -22.28
C LEU A 121 21.31 24.23 -21.33
N ILE A 122 21.02 25.42 -20.83
CA ILE A 122 19.73 25.75 -20.23
C ILE A 122 18.75 25.90 -21.38
N GLN A 123 17.89 24.91 -21.59
CA GLN A 123 16.73 25.06 -22.47
C GLN A 123 15.66 25.87 -21.74
N GLU A 124 15.54 27.14 -22.11
CA GLU A 124 14.39 27.99 -21.76
C GLU A 124 13.16 27.51 -22.55
N GLY A 125 12.10 27.09 -21.86
CA GLY A 125 10.83 26.76 -22.49
C GLY A 125 9.82 26.10 -21.55
N LEU A 126 8.74 26.83 -21.26
CA LEU A 126 7.52 26.44 -20.53
C LEU A 126 7.55 26.53 -19.00
N THR A 127 7.43 27.78 -18.51
CA THR A 127 7.03 28.13 -17.15
C THR A 127 5.60 27.68 -16.87
N THR A 128 5.44 26.44 -16.41
CA THR A 128 4.43 26.11 -15.40
C THR A 128 5.19 25.99 -14.09
N ALA A 129 4.81 26.75 -13.07
CA ALA A 129 5.48 26.74 -11.77
C ALA A 129 5.32 25.35 -11.14
N LEU A 130 6.32 24.48 -11.35
CA LEU A 130 6.36 23.17 -10.71
C LEU A 130 6.47 23.39 -9.20
N PRO A 131 5.65 22.69 -8.39
CA PRO A 131 5.67 22.87 -6.94
C PRO A 131 7.07 22.50 -6.42
N ILE A 132 7.73 23.47 -5.77
CA ILE A 132 9.02 23.27 -5.12
C ILE A 132 8.76 22.49 -3.84
N VAL A 133 8.94 21.19 -3.90
CA VAL A 133 8.66 20.29 -2.77
C VAL A 133 9.97 19.88 -2.11
N LYS A 134 10.11 20.19 -0.82
CA LYS A 134 11.29 19.80 -0.04
C LYS A 134 11.08 18.40 0.52
N ILE A 135 11.91 17.45 0.08
CA ILE A 135 11.89 16.08 0.60
C ILE A 135 12.91 15.98 1.74
N THR A 136 12.44 15.56 2.91
CA THR A 136 13.29 15.35 4.09
C THR A 136 13.05 13.97 4.69
N LYS A 137 14.07 13.42 5.35
CA LYS A 137 13.88 12.22 6.16
C LYS A 137 12.93 12.53 7.32
N TYR A 138 12.02 11.61 7.60
CA TYR A 138 11.07 11.73 8.70
C TYR A 138 11.77 11.92 10.05
N ASN A 139 11.16 12.75 10.90
CA ASN A 139 11.53 12.97 12.29
C ASN A 139 10.29 12.77 13.18
N ALA A 140 10.46 12.33 14.43
CA ALA A 140 9.36 12.16 15.38
C ALA A 140 8.53 13.44 15.60
N LYS A 141 9.13 14.63 15.39
CA LYS A 141 8.41 15.91 15.41
C LYS A 141 7.36 16.05 14.31
N ASP A 142 7.47 15.27 13.24
CA ASP A 142 6.54 15.25 12.11
C ASP A 142 5.42 14.20 12.31
N LEU A 143 5.35 13.50 13.45
CA LEU A 143 4.37 12.43 13.66
C LEU A 143 2.93 12.94 13.61
N GLU A 144 2.65 14.04 14.30
CA GLU A 144 1.30 14.62 14.36
C GLU A 144 0.81 15.04 12.96
N THR A 145 1.63 15.80 12.23
CA THR A 145 1.29 16.23 10.87
C THR A 145 1.23 15.08 9.87
N LEU A 146 2.01 14.01 10.09
CA LEU A 146 1.94 12.80 9.28
C LEU A 146 0.63 12.04 9.53
N CYS A 147 0.21 11.92 10.79
CA CYS A 147 -1.06 11.30 11.16
C CYS A 147 -2.25 12.11 10.61
N ASP A 148 -2.18 13.44 10.63
CA ASP A 148 -3.20 14.31 10.04
C ASP A 148 -3.29 14.10 8.52
N PHE A 149 -2.14 14.08 7.83
CA PHE A 149 -2.09 13.82 6.40
C PHE A 149 -2.65 12.43 6.06
N ASP A 150 -2.24 11.40 6.80
CA ASP A 150 -2.71 10.03 6.62
C ASP A 150 -4.23 9.90 6.83
N THR A 151 -4.75 10.54 7.89
CA THR A 151 -6.18 10.62 8.18
C THR A 151 -6.93 11.34 7.07
N SER A 152 -6.34 12.38 6.48
CA SER A 152 -6.93 13.10 5.34
C SER A 152 -7.05 12.24 4.07
N VAL A 153 -6.18 11.24 3.91
CA VAL A 153 -6.14 10.30 2.78
C VAL A 153 -7.08 9.11 3.04
N CYS A 154 -7.02 8.51 4.23
CA CYS A 154 -7.80 7.32 4.58
C CYS A 154 -9.25 7.66 4.97
N GLY A 155 -9.47 8.85 5.55
CA GLY A 155 -10.73 9.32 6.08
C GLY A 155 -11.05 8.83 7.50
N PHE A 156 -10.07 8.23 8.19
CA PHE A 156 -10.18 7.78 9.58
C PHE A 156 -8.79 7.76 10.24
N ALA A 157 -8.79 7.87 11.57
CA ALA A 157 -7.61 7.87 12.42
C ALA A 157 -7.02 6.45 12.55
N ARG A 158 -5.70 6.34 12.39
CA ARG A 158 -4.95 5.07 12.53
C ARG A 158 -3.50 5.32 12.99
N GLU A 159 -3.35 6.22 13.96
CA GLU A 159 -2.08 6.75 14.45
C GLU A 159 -1.12 5.65 14.88
N GLU A 160 -1.60 4.62 15.60
CA GLU A 160 -0.77 3.48 16.04
C GLU A 160 -0.13 2.75 14.85
N ALA A 161 -0.87 2.60 13.75
CA ALA A 161 -0.37 1.93 12.55
C ALA A 161 0.67 2.81 11.83
N VAL A 162 0.44 4.12 11.77
CA VAL A 162 1.36 5.11 11.20
C VAL A 162 2.66 5.16 12.02
N GLU A 163 2.55 5.22 13.35
CA GLU A 163 3.69 5.22 14.27
C GLU A 163 4.51 3.92 14.16
N PHE A 164 3.84 2.77 14.07
CA PHE A 164 4.50 1.48 13.86
C PHE A 164 5.31 1.47 12.56
N VAL A 165 4.72 1.94 11.45
CA VAL A 165 5.44 2.01 10.16
C VAL A 165 6.60 3.01 10.23
N ALA A 166 6.38 4.19 10.80
CA ALA A 166 7.40 5.22 10.95
C ALA A 166 8.61 4.74 11.77
N SER A 167 8.35 3.98 12.83
CA SER A 167 9.39 3.45 13.72
C SER A 167 10.17 2.27 13.13
N ASN A 168 9.54 1.48 12.25
CA ASN A 168 10.10 0.21 11.76
C ASN A 168 10.60 0.28 10.30
N SER A 169 10.55 1.45 9.67
CA SER A 169 10.90 1.62 8.26
C SER A 169 11.69 2.90 8.00
N THR A 170 12.22 3.03 6.78
CA THR A 170 12.81 4.28 6.30
C THR A 170 11.70 5.13 5.70
N VAL A 171 11.47 6.30 6.32
CA VAL A 171 10.41 7.21 5.91
C VAL A 171 10.99 8.53 5.42
N PHE A 172 10.49 9.01 4.29
CA PHE A 172 10.70 10.37 3.80
C PHE A 172 9.35 11.06 3.63
N VAL A 173 9.34 12.36 3.92
CA VAL A 173 8.17 13.23 3.80
C VAL A 173 8.49 14.35 2.83
N ALA A 174 7.51 14.65 1.98
CA ALA A 174 7.49 15.80 1.10
C ALA A 174 6.73 16.91 1.81
N LYS A 175 7.34 18.09 1.94
CA LYS A 175 6.72 19.26 2.58
C LYS A 175 6.60 20.42 1.59
N GLY A 176 5.42 21.01 1.53
CA GLY A 176 5.12 22.27 0.84
C GLY A 176 4.35 23.20 1.79
N ASP A 177 4.67 24.50 1.74
CA ASP A 177 4.03 25.55 2.56
C ASP A 177 3.84 25.24 4.07
N GLY A 178 4.73 24.40 4.64
CA GLY A 178 4.70 24.00 6.05
C GLY A 178 3.84 22.77 6.38
N ALA A 179 3.14 22.19 5.40
CA ALA A 179 2.37 20.95 5.53
C ALA A 179 3.11 19.75 4.91
N ILE A 180 2.65 18.53 5.22
CA ILE A 180 3.09 17.32 4.53
C ILE A 180 2.18 17.12 3.32
N ASP A 181 2.75 17.15 2.13
CA ASP A 181 2.04 16.91 0.86
C ASP A 181 2.28 15.49 0.33
N GLY A 182 3.14 14.73 0.98
CA GLY A 182 3.36 13.33 0.64
C GLY A 182 4.31 12.61 1.58
N VAL A 183 4.21 11.29 1.60
CA VAL A 183 5.02 10.41 2.41
C VAL A 183 5.34 9.13 1.65
N ILE A 184 6.57 8.64 1.81
CA ILE A 184 6.98 7.31 1.41
C ILE A 184 7.60 6.58 2.60
N ALA A 185 7.19 5.33 2.82
CA ALA A 185 7.75 4.46 3.83
C ALA A 185 8.12 3.11 3.22
N GLY A 186 9.32 2.63 3.49
CA GLY A 186 9.81 1.36 2.96
C GLY A 186 10.98 0.79 3.74
N LYS A 187 11.31 -0.48 3.47
CA LYS A 187 12.49 -1.15 4.03
C LYS A 187 13.23 -1.87 2.92
N GLY A 188 14.41 -1.36 2.57
CA GLY A 188 15.15 -1.83 1.40
C GLY A 188 14.34 -1.63 0.12
N GLY A 189 14.28 -2.65 -0.75
CA GLY A 189 13.49 -2.59 -1.98
C GLY A 189 11.97 -2.62 -1.80
N ARG A 190 11.45 -2.95 -0.61
CA ARG A 190 10.01 -3.07 -0.39
C ARG A 190 9.41 -1.76 0.11
N ILE A 191 8.51 -1.16 -0.66
CA ILE A 191 7.75 0.03 -0.24
C ILE A 191 6.44 -0.43 0.41
N PHE A 192 6.14 0.13 1.58
CA PHE A 192 4.95 -0.17 2.37
C PHE A 192 3.85 0.89 2.18
N LEU A 193 4.23 2.14 1.90
CA LEU A 193 3.29 3.23 1.80
C LEU A 193 3.90 4.30 0.89
N LEU A 194 3.11 4.80 -0.06
CA LEU A 194 3.43 5.97 -0.86
C LEU A 194 2.14 6.74 -1.10
N TYR A 195 1.95 7.82 -0.35
CA TYR A 195 0.83 8.74 -0.48
C TYR A 195 1.33 10.11 -0.88
N ALA A 196 0.57 10.82 -1.70
CA ALA A 196 0.93 12.16 -2.13
C ALA A 196 -0.31 12.94 -2.60
N GLU A 197 -0.27 14.26 -2.50
CA GLU A 197 -1.29 15.16 -3.06
C GLU A 197 -1.35 15.09 -4.59
N THR A 198 -0.19 14.91 -5.24
CA THR A 198 -0.09 14.83 -6.70
C THR A 198 0.85 13.71 -7.16
N MET A 199 0.73 13.31 -8.42
CA MET A 199 1.58 12.28 -9.03
C MET A 199 3.05 12.72 -9.09
N GLU A 200 3.31 14.00 -9.30
CA GLU A 200 4.67 14.56 -9.35
C GLU A 200 5.37 14.42 -7.99
N ILE A 201 4.64 14.62 -6.89
CA ILE A 201 5.16 14.43 -5.53
C ILE A 201 5.44 12.94 -5.28
N ALA A 202 4.53 12.05 -5.69
CA ALA A 202 4.74 10.61 -5.57
C ALA A 202 5.98 10.13 -6.34
N HIS A 203 6.15 10.62 -7.59
CA HIS A 203 7.30 10.37 -8.43
C HIS A 203 8.60 10.92 -7.81
N ALA A 204 8.58 12.12 -7.26
CA ALA A 204 9.72 12.71 -6.57
C ALA A 204 10.13 11.90 -5.33
N LEU A 205 9.16 11.48 -4.51
CA LEU A 205 9.39 10.67 -3.31
C LEU A 205 9.99 9.31 -3.63
N ILE A 206 9.43 8.56 -4.59
CA ILE A 206 9.96 7.24 -4.96
C ILE A 206 11.34 7.35 -5.61
N LYS A 207 11.57 8.38 -6.44
CA LYS A 207 12.89 8.69 -7.01
C LYS A 207 13.91 8.98 -5.91
N HIS A 208 13.57 9.85 -4.96
CA HIS A 208 14.43 10.18 -3.84
C HIS A 208 14.76 8.94 -3.00
N TYR A 209 13.74 8.13 -2.66
CA TYR A 209 13.92 6.90 -1.89
C TYR A 209 14.88 5.92 -2.56
N ILE A 210 14.69 5.69 -3.87
CA ILE A 210 15.52 4.78 -4.67
C ILE A 210 16.98 5.26 -4.72
N LEU A 211 17.19 6.54 -5.02
CA LEU A 211 18.53 7.12 -5.18
C LEU A 211 19.28 7.17 -3.84
N THR A 212 18.64 7.67 -2.78
CA THR A 212 19.24 7.76 -1.44
C THR A 212 19.55 6.38 -0.86
N SER A 213 18.74 5.36 -1.19
CA SER A 213 18.94 3.98 -0.71
C SER A 213 19.75 3.10 -1.69
N ASN A 214 20.20 3.64 -2.82
CA ASN A 214 20.93 2.94 -3.90
C ASN A 214 20.27 1.61 -4.32
N LEU A 215 18.96 1.62 -4.55
CA LEU A 215 18.19 0.42 -4.84
C LEU A 215 18.23 0.06 -6.32
N LYS A 216 18.47 -1.21 -6.63
CA LYS A 216 18.43 -1.75 -8.01
C LYS A 216 17.02 -2.16 -8.45
N GLN A 217 16.15 -2.43 -7.49
CA GLN A 217 14.79 -2.90 -7.68
C GLN A 217 13.92 -2.44 -6.52
N VAL A 218 12.66 -2.15 -6.82
CA VAL A 218 11.62 -1.86 -5.83
C VAL A 218 10.39 -2.74 -6.07
N SER A 219 9.72 -3.12 -4.98
CA SER A 219 8.47 -3.88 -5.03
C SER A 219 7.44 -3.31 -4.08
N PHE A 220 6.20 -3.21 -4.56
CA PHE A 220 5.12 -2.64 -3.77
C PHE A 220 3.75 -3.05 -4.29
N PHE A 221 2.78 -2.89 -3.40
CA PHE A 221 1.38 -3.16 -3.69
C PHE A 221 0.71 -1.88 -4.20
N THR A 222 0.16 -1.92 -5.39
CA THR A 222 -0.42 -0.76 -6.09
C THR A 222 -1.68 -1.16 -6.82
N ARG A 223 -2.49 -0.17 -7.19
CA ARG A 223 -3.52 -0.34 -8.20
C ARG A 223 -2.89 -0.56 -9.58
N GLU A 224 -3.58 -1.31 -10.43
CA GLU A 224 -3.14 -1.63 -11.80
C GLU A 224 -3.02 -0.41 -12.72
N ASP A 225 -3.76 0.67 -12.44
CA ASP A 225 -3.93 1.83 -13.33
C ASP A 225 -3.12 3.07 -12.92
N VAL A 226 -2.17 2.95 -11.99
CA VAL A 226 -1.46 4.10 -11.41
C VAL A 226 -0.10 4.36 -12.05
N TRP A 227 0.60 3.32 -12.52
CA TRP A 227 1.98 3.42 -12.99
C TRP A 227 2.06 3.12 -14.48
N GLU A 228 2.73 4.00 -15.23
CA GLU A 228 2.92 3.84 -16.68
C GLU A 228 4.01 2.82 -17.05
N CYS A 229 4.98 2.60 -16.15
CA CYS A 229 6.06 1.65 -16.36
C CYS A 229 5.53 0.21 -16.26
N GLU A 230 5.91 -0.65 -17.20
CA GLU A 230 5.62 -2.09 -17.10
C GLU A 230 6.48 -2.75 -16.02
N PRO A 231 5.89 -3.47 -15.06
CA PRO A 231 6.65 -4.16 -14.02
C PRO A 231 7.42 -5.36 -14.60
N THR A 232 8.58 -5.64 -14.01
CA THR A 232 9.34 -6.87 -14.31
C THR A 232 8.59 -8.12 -13.87
N SER A 233 7.79 -8.00 -12.81
CA SER A 233 6.90 -9.05 -12.33
C SER A 233 5.70 -8.39 -11.67
N ALA A 234 4.50 -8.84 -12.02
CA ALA A 234 3.26 -8.44 -11.37
C ALA A 234 2.46 -9.67 -10.98
N ARG A 235 1.97 -9.68 -9.74
CA ARG A 235 1.05 -10.70 -9.25
C ARG A 235 -0.24 -10.03 -8.83
N ARG A 236 -1.36 -10.44 -9.43
CA ARG A 236 -2.69 -9.94 -9.10
C ARG A 236 -3.03 -10.24 -7.64
N VAL A 237 -3.63 -9.25 -6.98
CA VAL A 237 -4.12 -9.37 -5.60
C VAL A 237 -5.61 -9.08 -5.61
N HIS A 238 -6.35 -9.97 -4.98
CA HIS A 238 -7.77 -9.82 -4.76
C HIS A 238 -7.98 -9.31 -3.34
N ARG A 239 -8.34 -8.02 -3.24
CA ARG A 239 -8.76 -7.37 -2.00
C ARG A 239 -10.26 -7.55 -1.80
N ARG A 240 -10.64 -7.97 -0.59
CA ARG A 240 -12.03 -8.22 -0.20
C ARG A 240 -12.33 -7.67 1.18
N HIS A 241 -13.58 -7.33 1.40
CA HIS A 241 -14.09 -6.74 2.64
C HIS A 241 -15.27 -7.54 3.20
N THR A 242 -15.36 -7.67 4.51
CA THR A 242 -16.44 -8.43 5.17
C THR A 242 -17.81 -7.74 5.17
N ARG A 243 -17.92 -6.44 4.88
CA ARG A 243 -19.23 -5.74 4.93
C ARG A 243 -19.41 -4.71 3.83
N THR A 244 -18.52 -3.73 3.75
CA THR A 244 -18.65 -2.60 2.83
C THR A 244 -17.30 -2.30 2.18
N VAL A 245 -17.32 -1.73 0.98
CA VAL A 245 -16.10 -1.14 0.40
C VAL A 245 -15.94 0.24 1.01
N PRO A 246 -14.79 0.58 1.62
CA PRO A 246 -14.59 1.90 2.19
C PRO A 246 -14.64 2.97 1.10
N SER A 247 -15.48 3.97 1.31
CA SER A 247 -15.68 5.08 0.36
C SER A 247 -14.94 6.36 0.74
N SER A 248 -14.44 6.45 1.98
CA SER A 248 -13.74 7.63 2.50
C SER A 248 -12.31 7.79 1.97
N ILE A 249 -11.72 6.70 1.47
CA ILE A 249 -10.33 6.68 1.01
C ILE A 249 -10.21 7.48 -0.29
N LYS A 250 -9.32 8.47 -0.28
CA LYS A 250 -8.94 9.27 -1.45
C LYS A 250 -7.94 8.50 -2.30
N TRP A 251 -8.44 7.53 -3.07
CA TRP A 251 -7.63 6.64 -3.89
C TRP A 251 -6.77 7.34 -4.96
N ASN A 252 -7.08 8.59 -5.32
CA ASN A 252 -6.26 9.41 -6.21
C ASN A 252 -4.96 9.93 -5.54
N LYS A 253 -4.85 9.83 -4.21
CA LYS A 253 -3.66 10.19 -3.43
C LYS A 253 -2.83 8.97 -3.01
N VAL A 254 -3.27 7.76 -3.36
CA VAL A 254 -2.66 6.49 -2.93
C VAL A 254 -1.95 5.84 -4.12
N PHE A 255 -0.62 5.83 -4.09
CA PHE A 255 0.22 5.31 -5.17
C PHE A 255 0.87 3.96 -4.84
N ALA A 256 1.15 3.72 -3.55
CA ALA A 256 1.50 2.40 -3.05
C ALA A 256 0.95 2.22 -1.63
N LEU A 257 0.62 0.98 -1.31
CA LEU A 257 0.14 0.54 -0.01
C LEU A 257 0.86 -0.75 0.39
N ASN A 258 0.61 -1.22 1.61
CA ASN A 258 1.12 -2.50 2.08
C ASN A 258 -0.04 -3.49 2.13
N MET A 259 0.22 -4.71 1.69
CA MET A 259 -0.76 -5.79 1.78
C MET A 259 -1.02 -6.10 3.26
N GLY A 260 -2.29 -6.20 3.64
CA GLY A 260 -2.70 -6.44 5.03
C GLY A 260 -2.42 -5.27 5.98
N PHE A 261 -1.98 -4.10 5.49
CA PHE A 261 -1.95 -2.89 6.29
C PHE A 261 -3.35 -2.27 6.27
N HIS A 262 -3.89 -2.01 7.46
CA HIS A 262 -5.25 -1.55 7.68
C HIS A 262 -5.51 -0.21 6.98
N ILE A 263 -5.99 -0.28 5.75
CA ILE A 263 -6.73 0.81 5.11
C ILE A 263 -8.19 0.38 5.09
N VAL A 264 -8.71 -0.09 6.25
CA VAL A 264 -10.11 -0.35 6.62
C VAL A 264 -10.20 -0.50 8.12
#